data_AF-A0A6U1TCG9-F1
#
_entry.id   AF-A0A6U1TCG9-F1
#
_cell.length_a   1.000
_cell.length_b   1.000
_cell.length_c   1.000
_cell.angle_alpha   90.00
_cell.angle_beta   90.00
_cell.angle_gamma   90.00
#
_symmetry.space_group_name_H-M   'P 1'
#
loop_
_entity.id
_entity.type
_entity.pdbx_description
1 polymer ?
#
loop_
_entity_poly.entity_id
_entity_poly.type
_entity_poly.pdbx_seq_one_letter_code
_entity_poly.pdbx_strand_id
1 'polypeptide(L)'
;MTAAGGHHHHHHPHLRNPREGRVTPFLVKAAAIACLGGILFGYDLGVISGALPSLTRSLDLTNGQAETVVSFLYLGSIVGSVVGGIACDRFGRRTAILFTDALFLLGSIVLASA
;
A
#
# COMPACT_ATOMS: atom_id res chain seq x y z
N MET A 1 6.11 74.86 9.02
CA MET A 1 5.32 73.86 9.77
C MET A 1 4.62 73.01 8.73
N THR A 2 5.27 72.05 8.06
CA THR A 2 5.96 70.85 8.58
C THR A 2 5.01 69.92 9.31
N ALA A 3 4.63 68.84 8.63
CA ALA A 3 4.32 67.48 9.10
C ALA A 3 3.25 66.87 8.16
N ALA A 4 3.27 65.62 7.74
CA ALA A 4 4.24 64.53 7.82
C ALA A 4 3.66 63.36 7.00
N GLY A 5 4.54 62.56 6.41
CA GLY A 5 4.43 61.10 6.21
C GLY A 5 3.22 60.55 5.44
N GLY A 6 3.36 59.87 4.31
CA GLY A 6 4.36 58.84 4.06
C GLY A 6 3.80 57.47 4.46
N HIS A 7 3.38 56.71 3.45
CA HIS A 7 3.35 55.24 3.40
C HIS A 7 2.62 54.46 4.50
N HIS A 8 1.47 53.89 4.12
CA HIS A 8 1.03 52.60 4.65
C HIS A 8 0.78 51.61 3.51
N HIS A 9 1.88 51.11 2.92
CA HIS A 9 1.86 49.84 2.20
C HIS A 9 1.78 48.72 3.24
N HIS A 10 0.62 48.07 3.31
CA HIS A 10 0.45 46.84 4.08
C HIS A 10 1.25 45.70 3.43
N HIS A 11 2.48 45.49 3.90
CA HIS A 11 3.25 44.28 3.61
C HIS A 11 2.62 43.10 4.35
N HIS A 12 1.93 42.23 3.61
CA HIS A 12 1.56 40.90 4.11
C HIS A 12 2.84 40.05 4.21
N PRO A 13 3.21 39.54 5.40
CA PRO A 13 4.35 38.65 5.54
C PRO A 13 4.06 37.33 4.81
N HIS A 14 4.92 36.97 3.87
CA HIS A 14 4.93 35.67 3.23
C HIS A 14 5.13 34.58 4.30
N LEU A 15 4.05 33.87 4.64
CA LEU A 15 4.11 32.63 5.40
C LEU A 15 4.86 31.58 4.56
N ARG A 16 6.20 31.59 4.65
CA ARG A 16 7.06 30.56 4.05
C ARG A 16 6.78 29.26 4.80
N ASN A 17 5.96 28.40 4.20
CA ASN A 17 5.63 27.09 4.74
C ASN A 17 6.94 26.27 4.92
N PRO A 18 7.33 25.85 6.14
CA PRO A 18 8.60 25.17 6.43
C PRO A 18 8.72 23.72 5.91
N ARG A 19 7.84 23.27 5.01
CA ARG A 19 7.90 21.93 4.43
C ARG A 19 8.14 21.99 2.93
N GLU A 20 9.26 22.58 2.55
CA GLU A 20 9.90 22.27 1.28
C GLU A 20 10.32 20.79 1.37
N GLY A 21 9.43 19.91 0.91
CA GLY A 21 9.56 18.46 0.98
C GLY A 21 10.78 18.03 0.17
N ARG A 22 11.96 18.01 0.81
CA ARG A 22 13.16 17.51 0.17
C ARG A 22 12.91 16.06 -0.18
N VAL A 23 12.90 15.79 -1.47
CA VAL A 23 12.85 14.43 -2.00
C VAL A 23 14.17 13.77 -1.64
N THR A 24 14.20 13.09 -0.50
CA THR A 24 15.41 12.38 -0.08
C THR A 24 15.58 11.13 -0.94
N PRO A 25 16.81 10.71 -1.26
CA PRO A 25 17.05 9.46 -1.98
C PRO A 25 16.47 8.25 -1.22
N PHE A 26 16.32 8.34 0.10
CA PHE A 26 15.62 7.36 0.91
C PHE A 26 14.12 7.30 0.57
N LEU A 27 13.44 8.45 0.49
CA LEU A 27 12.02 8.52 0.13
C LEU A 27 11.77 7.97 -1.27
N VAL A 28 12.62 8.30 -2.26
CA VAL A 28 12.50 7.76 -3.62
C VAL A 28 12.63 6.25 -3.64
N LYS A 29 13.65 5.70 -2.96
CA LYS A 29 13.83 4.24 -2.84
C LYS A 29 12.63 3.58 -2.16
N ALA A 30 12.15 4.16 -1.07
CA ALA A 30 11.00 3.63 -0.34
C ALA A 30 9.70 3.68 -1.16
N ALA A 31 9.50 4.72 -1.97
CA ALA A 31 8.37 4.84 -2.88
C ALA A 31 8.47 3.87 -4.06
N ALA A 32 9.67 3.67 -4.61
CA ALA A 32 9.90 2.69 -5.67
C ALA A 32 9.58 1.26 -5.19
N ILE A 33 10.05 0.87 -4.00
CA ILE A 33 9.74 -0.44 -3.40
C ILE A 33 8.23 -0.58 -3.13
N ALA A 34 7.57 0.47 -2.63
CA ALA A 34 6.12 0.45 -2.44
C ALA A 34 5.35 0.28 -3.76
N CYS A 35 5.80 0.97 -4.82
CA CYS A 35 5.21 0.86 -6.15
C CYS A 35 5.41 -0.55 -6.75
N LEU A 36 6.60 -1.14 -6.59
CA LEU A 36 6.88 -2.52 -6.99
C LEU A 36 5.95 -3.50 -6.28
N GLY A 37 5.68 -3.31 -4.98
CA GLY A 37 4.69 -4.11 -4.26
C GLY A 37 3.28 -4.01 -4.86
N GLY A 38 2.84 -2.80 -5.24
CA GLY A 38 1.56 -2.59 -5.92
C GLY A 38 1.49 -3.24 -7.31
N ILE A 39 2.58 -3.16 -8.09
CA ILE A 39 2.68 -3.81 -9.40
C ILE A 39 2.64 -5.34 -9.25
N LEU A 40 3.38 -5.90 -8.28
CA LEU A 40 3.42 -7.33 -8.02
C LEU A 40 2.05 -7.86 -7.56
N PHE A 41 1.37 -7.12 -6.69
CA PHE A 41 0.01 -7.47 -6.29
C PHE A 41 -0.94 -7.49 -7.50
N GLY A 42 -0.87 -6.51 -8.40
CA GLY A 42 -1.65 -6.51 -9.63
C GLY A 42 -1.29 -7.66 -10.58
N TYR A 43 -0.01 -8.04 -10.64
CA TYR A 43 0.45 -9.19 -11.39
C TYR A 43 -0.18 -10.50 -10.88
N ASP A 44 -0.26 -10.70 -9.56
CA ASP A 44 -0.89 -11.89 -8.96
C ASP A 44 -2.37 -12.01 -9.38
N LEU A 45 -3.13 -10.90 -9.36
CA LEU A 45 -4.54 -10.94 -9.79
C LEU A 45 -4.66 -11.29 -11.29
N GLY A 46 -3.75 -10.75 -12.11
CA GLY A 46 -3.68 -11.03 -13.54
C GLY A 46 -3.35 -12.49 -13.84
N VAL A 47 -2.35 -13.06 -13.16
CA VAL A 47 -1.96 -14.46 -13.32
C VAL A 47 -3.09 -15.39 -12.88
N ILE A 48 -3.74 -15.12 -11.75
CA ILE A 48 -4.87 -15.92 -11.26
C ILE A 48 -6.00 -15.91 -12.29
N SER A 49 -6.39 -14.75 -12.81
CA SER A 49 -7.44 -14.63 -13.83
C SER A 49 -7.11 -15.45 -15.09
N GLY A 50 -5.84 -15.45 -15.53
CA GLY A 50 -5.38 -16.25 -16.68
C GLY A 50 -5.25 -17.74 -16.39
N ALA A 51 -4.91 -18.13 -15.16
CA ALA A 51 -4.67 -19.51 -14.76
C ALA A 51 -5.95 -20.24 -14.27
N LEU A 52 -6.98 -19.49 -13.85
CA LEU A 52 -8.20 -20.04 -13.25
C LEU A 52 -8.86 -21.14 -14.11
N PRO A 53 -9.07 -20.98 -15.43
CA PRO A 53 -9.70 -22.02 -16.24
C PRO A 53 -8.87 -23.31 -16.30
N SER A 54 -7.55 -23.19 -16.29
CA SER A 54 -6.61 -24.32 -16.30
C SER A 54 -6.56 -25.03 -14.95
N LEU A 55 -6.60 -24.27 -13.85
CA LEU A 55 -6.65 -24.81 -12.48
C LEU A 55 -7.95 -25.53 -12.19
N THR A 56 -9.09 -24.95 -12.59
CA THR A 56 -10.42 -25.58 -12.45
C THR A 56 -10.46 -26.94 -13.15
N ARG A 57 -9.85 -27.06 -14.34
CA ARG A 57 -9.77 -28.33 -15.08
C ARG A 57 -8.81 -29.35 -14.45
N SER A 58 -7.72 -28.88 -13.85
CA SER A 58 -6.68 -29.76 -13.28
C SER A 58 -7.04 -30.29 -11.89
N LEU A 59 -7.82 -29.52 -11.12
CA LEU A 59 -8.25 -29.83 -9.76
C LEU A 59 -9.69 -30.36 -9.68
N ASP A 60 -10.35 -30.58 -10.82
CA ASP A 60 -11.74 -31.01 -10.95
C ASP A 60 -12.73 -30.16 -10.12
N LEU A 61 -12.45 -28.84 -10.04
CA LEU A 61 -13.26 -27.89 -9.30
C LEU A 61 -14.47 -27.46 -10.15
N THR A 62 -15.60 -27.18 -9.51
CA THR A 62 -16.69 -26.46 -10.20
C THR A 62 -16.36 -24.98 -10.32
N ASN A 63 -16.86 -24.32 -11.39
CA ASN A 63 -16.63 -22.88 -11.62
C ASN A 63 -16.96 -22.02 -10.38
N GLY A 64 -18.07 -22.34 -9.69
CA GLY A 64 -18.45 -21.63 -8.47
C GLY A 64 -17.46 -21.79 -7.31
N GLN A 65 -16.80 -22.95 -7.17
CA GLN A 65 -15.78 -23.14 -6.14
C GLN A 65 -14.52 -22.32 -6.43
N ALA A 66 -14.06 -22.33 -7.68
CA ALA A 66 -12.89 -21.56 -8.10
C ALA A 66 -13.11 -20.05 -7.91
N GLU A 67 -14.28 -19.54 -8.32
CA GLU A 67 -14.67 -18.14 -8.11
C GLU A 67 -14.78 -17.76 -6.64
N THR A 68 -15.30 -18.67 -5.80
CA THR A 68 -15.41 -18.46 -4.35
C THR A 68 -14.03 -18.33 -3.71
N VAL A 69 -13.08 -19.19 -4.08
CA VAL A 69 -11.69 -19.12 -3.58
C VAL A 69 -11.05 -17.79 -3.96
N VAL A 70 -11.17 -17.39 -5.23
CA VAL A 70 -10.63 -16.11 -5.72
C VAL A 70 -11.30 -14.91 -5.04
N SER A 71 -12.60 -14.98 -4.78
CA SER A 71 -13.34 -13.93 -4.08
C SER A 71 -12.87 -13.74 -2.64
N PHE A 72 -12.66 -14.84 -1.90
CA PHE A 72 -12.09 -14.78 -0.55
C PHE A 72 -10.67 -14.25 -0.53
N LEU A 73 -9.84 -14.59 -1.53
CA LEU A 73 -8.51 -14.03 -1.69
C LEU A 73 -8.55 -12.50 -1.82
N TYR A 74 -9.40 -11.97 -2.71
CA TYR A 74 -9.55 -10.52 -2.89
C TYR A 74 -10.14 -9.84 -1.65
N LEU A 75 -11.14 -10.45 -1.02
CA LEU A 75 -11.72 -9.95 0.21
C LEU A 75 -10.66 -9.86 1.32
N GLY A 76 -9.83 -10.89 1.46
CA GLY A 76 -8.68 -10.92 2.36
C GLY A 76 -7.68 -9.80 2.07
N SER A 77 -7.40 -9.52 0.79
CA SER A 77 -6.52 -8.41 0.41
C SER A 77 -7.09 -7.04 0.77
N ILE A 78 -8.40 -6.82 0.58
CA ILE A 78 -9.03 -5.55 0.96
C ILE A 78 -8.90 -5.33 2.46
N VAL A 79 -9.31 -6.32 3.25
CA VAL A 79 -9.23 -6.27 4.71
C VAL A 79 -7.78 -6.11 5.17
N GLY A 80 -6.86 -6.88 4.60
CA GLY A 80 -5.43 -6.83 4.90
C GLY A 80 -4.79 -5.48 4.58
N SER A 81 -5.18 -4.83 3.47
CA SER A 81 -4.66 -3.50 3.11
C SER A 81 -5.10 -2.41 4.08
N VAL A 82 -6.35 -2.46 4.55
CA VAL A 82 -6.89 -1.50 5.53
C VAL A 82 -6.22 -1.70 6.89
N VAL A 83 -6.22 -2.94 7.39
CA VAL A 83 -5.62 -3.26 8.70
C VAL A 83 -4.11 -3.04 8.67
N GLY A 84 -3.44 -3.48 7.61
CA GLY A 84 -2.00 -3.31 7.42
C GLY A 84 -1.58 -1.84 7.31
N GLY A 85 -2.36 -1.01 6.61
CA GLY A 85 -2.14 0.43 6.54
C GLY A 85 -2.21 1.10 7.92
N ILE A 86 -3.30 0.82 8.66
CA ILE A 86 -3.49 1.36 10.02
C ILE A 86 -2.37 0.86 10.96
N ALA A 87 -2.00 -0.41 10.87
CA ALA A 87 -0.93 -0.99 11.68
C ALA A 87 0.44 -0.36 11.37
N CYS A 88 0.72 -0.07 10.09
CA CYS A 88 1.93 0.60 9.63
C CYS A 88 2.07 2.01 10.22
N ASP A 89 0.96 2.75 10.25
CA ASP A 89 0.91 4.11 10.79
C ASP A 89 0.96 4.11 12.34
N ARG A 90 0.38 3.11 13.00
CA ARG A 90 0.28 3.05 14.47
C ARG A 90 1.51 2.48 15.17
N PHE A 91 2.09 1.40 14.67
CA PHE A 91 3.20 0.66 15.32
C PHE A 91 4.58 0.99 14.72
N GLY A 92 4.61 1.84 13.69
CA GLY A 92 5.80 2.19 12.95
C GLY A 92 6.12 1.17 11.86
N ARG A 93 6.65 1.69 10.74
CA ARG A 93 6.88 0.95 9.49
C ARG A 93 7.68 -0.34 9.65
N ARG A 94 8.65 -0.39 10.57
CA ARG A 94 9.53 -1.57 10.79
C ARG A 94 8.78 -2.71 11.48
N THR A 95 7.99 -2.41 12.50
CA THR A 95 7.22 -3.41 13.27
C THR A 95 6.11 -4.00 12.40
N ALA A 96 5.46 -3.16 11.60
CA ALA A 96 4.43 -3.62 10.66
C ALA A 96 5.01 -4.58 9.62
N ILE A 97 6.17 -4.28 9.03
CA ILE A 97 6.83 -5.19 8.07
C ILE A 97 7.12 -6.55 8.71
N LEU A 98 7.70 -6.58 9.92
CA LEU A 98 8.01 -7.84 10.61
C LEU A 98 6.75 -8.66 10.93
N PHE A 99 5.67 -7.99 11.32
CA PHE A 99 4.41 -8.67 11.62
C PHE A 99 3.77 -9.29 10.36
N THR A 100 3.73 -8.54 9.26
CA THR A 100 3.18 -9.03 8.00
C THR A 100 4.01 -10.19 7.44
N ASP A 101 5.34 -10.13 7.56
CA ASP A 101 6.25 -11.21 7.16
C ASP A 101 6.03 -12.49 7.98
N ALA A 102 5.84 -12.36 9.30
CA ALA A 102 5.50 -13.49 10.18
C ALA A 102 4.13 -14.11 9.81
N LEU A 103 3.13 -13.30 9.49
CA LEU A 103 1.82 -13.77 9.01
C LEU A 103 1.94 -14.51 7.68
N PHE A 104 2.76 -14.01 6.77
CA PHE A 104 3.02 -14.63 5.47
C PHE A 104 3.71 -15.99 5.62
N LEU A 105 4.71 -16.09 6.50
CA LEU A 105 5.38 -17.34 6.84
C LEU A 105 4.40 -18.38 7.41
N LEU A 106 3.55 -17.97 8.36
CA LEU A 106 2.50 -18.83 8.92
C LEU A 106 1.55 -19.34 7.83
N GLY A 107 1.05 -18.44 6.98
CA GLY A 107 0.19 -18.81 5.85
C GLY A 107 0.87 -19.77 4.88
N SER A 108 2.14 -19.54 4.56
CA SER A 108 2.94 -20.40 3.68
C SER A 108 3.14 -21.79 4.27
N ILE A 109 3.38 -21.89 5.59
CA ILE A 109 3.51 -23.19 6.27
C ILE A 109 2.19 -23.95 6.22
N VAL A 110 1.06 -23.29 6.50
CA VAL A 110 -0.26 -23.92 6.44
C VAL A 110 -0.55 -24.43 5.03
N LEU A 111 -0.30 -23.62 4.00
CA LEU A 111 -0.50 -24.00 2.61
C LEU A 111 0.42 -25.15 2.19
N ALA A 112 1.67 -25.17 2.65
CA ALA A 112 2.61 -26.25 2.35
C ALA A 112 2.27 -27.56 3.08
N SER A 113 1.53 -27.49 4.18
CA SER A 113 1.13 -28.66 4.97
C SER A 113 -0.22 -29.28 4.55
N ALA A 114 -0.98 -28.59 3.69
CA ALA A 114 -2.29 -28.99 3.21
C ALA A 114 -2.18 -29.68 1.84
#